data_AF-A0A9P9JPZ6-F1
#
_entry.id   AF-A0A9P9JPZ6-F1
#
_cell.length_a   1.000
_cell.length_b   1.000
_cell.length_c   1.000
_cell.angle_alpha   90.00
_cell.angle_beta   90.00
_cell.angle_gamma   90.00
#
_symmetry.space_group_name_H-M   'P 1'
#
loop_
_entity.id
_entity.type
_entity.pdbx_description
1 polymer ?
#
loop_
_entity_poly.entity_id
_entity_poly.type
_entity_poly.pdbx_seq_one_letter_code
_entity_poly.pdbx_strand_id
1 'polypeptide(L)'
;MVATNFLLLATMVAYVKATPVATAPGPSTTKWTGLSMKDIIDWEDIDKEAFKNPANWNNTSSQDAVTSASGDDIVTIMSVACEQGTCPDYSALFDLVYTFTAITSPGIPDPNDPGKIPPSLTIFEAKSDIRVEDCGQCQRQKIGSTMIDVVPGGCLDFTSCGRAQTICVDPGKRRAHRIWKDNGDKRCYGMKVERLGGCGFIKNRMVIHPSFVVASCLSCLPI
;
A
#
# COMPACT_ATOMS: atom_id res chain seq x y z
N MET A 1 -48.31 60.58 -34.11
CA MET A 1 -47.42 59.41 -34.02
C MET A 1 -46.23 59.82 -33.18
N VAL A 2 -45.95 59.05 -32.13
CA VAL A 2 -45.25 59.47 -30.91
C VAL A 2 -43.74 59.31 -31.05
N ALA A 3 -43.02 60.29 -30.50
CA ALA A 3 -41.57 60.36 -30.45
C ALA A 3 -40.95 59.15 -29.75
N THR A 4 -39.92 58.59 -30.37
CA THR A 4 -39.24 57.36 -29.99
C THR A 4 -38.37 57.60 -28.75
N ASN A 5 -38.73 56.93 -27.65
CA ASN A 5 -37.97 56.92 -26.40
C ASN A 5 -36.61 56.25 -26.57
N PHE A 6 -35.57 56.93 -26.06
CA PHE A 6 -34.26 56.36 -25.74
C PHE A 6 -34.40 55.24 -24.71
N LEU A 7 -33.90 54.04 -25.03
CA LEU A 7 -33.67 52.97 -24.07
C LEU A 7 -32.18 52.60 -24.11
N LEU A 8 -31.46 53.10 -23.10
CA LEU A 8 -30.11 52.68 -22.73
C LEU A 8 -30.17 51.21 -22.27
N LEU A 9 -29.70 50.27 -23.11
CA LEU A 9 -29.35 48.93 -22.63
C LEU A 9 -27.99 49.02 -21.93
N ALA A 10 -28.02 49.00 -20.59
CA ALA A 10 -26.84 48.75 -19.78
C ALA A 10 -26.44 47.26 -19.93
N THR A 11 -25.39 46.98 -20.70
CA THR A 11 -24.77 45.66 -20.77
C THR A 11 -24.01 45.40 -19.47
N MET A 12 -24.61 44.64 -18.56
CA MET A 12 -23.92 44.06 -17.41
C MET A 12 -22.97 42.96 -17.91
N VAL A 13 -21.72 43.33 -18.20
CA VAL A 13 -20.64 42.36 -18.33
C VAL A 13 -20.35 41.83 -16.93
N ALA A 14 -20.99 40.72 -16.57
CA ALA A 14 -20.62 39.97 -15.38
C ALA A 14 -19.22 39.40 -15.63
N TYR A 15 -18.21 40.10 -15.12
CA TYR A 15 -16.88 39.54 -14.93
C TYR A 15 -17.02 38.38 -13.95
N VAL A 16 -17.23 37.17 -14.46
CA VAL A 16 -17.01 35.95 -13.71
C VAL A 16 -15.50 35.89 -13.50
N LYS A 17 -15.02 36.50 -12.41
CA LYS A 17 -13.71 36.15 -11.88
C LYS A 17 -13.80 34.67 -11.60
N ALA A 18 -13.16 33.85 -12.44
CA ALA A 18 -12.94 32.46 -12.14
C ALA A 18 -12.27 32.42 -10.77
N THR A 19 -13.01 31.95 -9.77
CA THR A 19 -12.45 31.61 -8.48
C THR A 19 -11.31 30.63 -8.79
N PRO A 20 -10.08 30.86 -8.32
CA PRO A 20 -9.05 29.84 -8.46
C PRO A 20 -9.64 28.56 -7.91
N VAL A 21 -9.64 27.50 -8.74
CA VAL A 21 -10.02 26.14 -8.34
C VAL A 21 -9.31 25.92 -7.02
N ALA A 22 -10.09 25.81 -5.94
CA ALA A 22 -9.55 25.51 -4.63
C ALA A 22 -8.67 24.30 -4.84
N THR A 23 -7.37 24.48 -4.62
CA THR A 23 -6.37 23.42 -4.66
C THR A 23 -7.00 22.24 -3.96
N ALA A 24 -7.16 21.12 -4.68
CA ALA A 24 -7.72 19.90 -4.11
C ALA A 24 -7.10 19.74 -2.71
N PRO A 25 -7.91 19.56 -1.65
CA PRO A 25 -7.36 19.45 -0.32
C PRO A 25 -6.21 18.46 -0.38
N GLY A 26 -5.01 18.91 0.00
CA GLY A 26 -3.88 17.99 0.21
C GLY A 26 -4.40 16.84 1.06
N PRO A 27 -3.97 15.59 0.80
CA PRO A 27 -4.60 14.41 1.40
C PRO A 27 -4.81 14.69 2.88
N SER A 28 -6.08 14.74 3.32
CA SER A 28 -6.37 14.78 4.74
C SER A 28 -5.55 13.64 5.33
N THR A 29 -4.93 13.87 6.48
CA THR A 29 -4.15 12.87 7.20
C THR A 29 -5.07 11.71 7.56
N THR A 30 -5.32 10.86 6.56
CA THR A 30 -6.29 9.79 6.61
C THR A 30 -5.69 8.83 7.61
N LYS A 31 -6.27 8.80 8.81
CA LYS A 31 -5.83 7.88 9.85
C LYS A 31 -6.24 6.49 9.40
N TRP A 32 -5.33 5.80 8.71
CA TRP A 32 -5.52 4.42 8.27
C TRP A 32 -5.81 3.57 9.49
N THR A 33 -6.93 2.85 9.45
CA THR A 33 -7.22 1.88 10.49
C THR A 33 -6.44 0.65 10.09
N GLY A 34 -5.35 0.36 10.78
CA GLY A 34 -4.60 -0.83 10.44
C GLY A 34 -5.36 -2.10 10.86
N LEU A 35 -5.13 -3.22 10.16
CA LEU A 35 -5.78 -4.49 10.48
C LEU A 35 -5.03 -5.17 11.62
N SER A 36 -5.71 -5.47 12.74
CA SER A 36 -5.06 -6.15 13.85
C SER A 36 -4.57 -7.54 13.47
N MET A 37 -3.35 -7.87 13.92
CA MET A 37 -2.67 -9.16 13.68
C MET A 37 -2.57 -10.04 14.93
N LYS A 38 -3.30 -9.68 15.99
CA LYS A 38 -3.34 -10.46 17.24
C LYS A 38 -3.77 -11.90 16.91
N ASP A 39 -2.98 -12.86 17.38
CA ASP A 39 -3.19 -14.31 17.27
C ASP A 39 -2.94 -14.98 15.89
N ILE A 40 -2.24 -14.31 14.95
CA ILE A 40 -2.01 -14.86 13.59
C ILE A 40 -0.57 -15.31 13.34
N ILE A 41 0.39 -14.79 14.10
CA ILE A 41 1.80 -15.12 13.94
C ILE A 41 2.09 -16.41 14.73
N ASP A 42 2.71 -17.38 14.07
CA ASP A 42 3.32 -18.51 14.75
C ASP A 42 4.59 -18.04 15.47
N TRP A 43 4.56 -18.14 16.80
CA TRP A 43 5.63 -17.66 17.68
C TRP A 43 6.58 -18.77 18.13
N GLU A 44 6.37 -20.03 17.73
CA GLU A 44 7.17 -21.16 18.20
C GLU A 44 8.65 -21.02 17.79
N ASP A 45 8.91 -20.54 16.57
CA ASP A 45 10.26 -20.38 16.01
C ASP A 45 10.79 -18.93 16.06
N ILE A 46 10.19 -18.08 16.89
CA ILE A 46 10.61 -16.68 17.04
C ILE A 46 11.32 -16.50 18.37
N ASP A 47 12.58 -16.04 18.31
CA ASP A 47 13.31 -15.58 19.48
C ASP A 47 12.61 -14.36 20.09
N LYS A 48 11.88 -14.58 21.19
CA LYS A 48 11.07 -13.57 21.88
C LYS A 48 11.90 -12.49 22.56
N GLU A 49 13.15 -12.78 22.92
CA GLU A 49 14.04 -11.79 23.53
C GLU A 49 14.62 -10.88 22.45
N ALA A 50 15.11 -11.47 21.36
CA ALA A 50 15.54 -10.72 20.19
C ALA A 50 14.38 -9.87 19.63
N PHE A 51 13.17 -10.43 19.60
CA PHE A 51 11.97 -9.76 19.12
C PHE A 51 11.63 -8.46 19.86
N LYS A 52 11.76 -8.48 21.19
CA LYS A 52 11.47 -7.32 22.05
C LYS A 52 12.52 -6.22 21.96
N ASN A 53 13.70 -6.52 21.39
CA ASN A 53 14.77 -5.56 21.27
C ASN A 53 14.59 -4.70 19.99
N PRO A 54 14.32 -3.38 20.10
CA PRO A 54 14.15 -2.51 18.94
C PRO A 54 15.37 -2.47 18.00
N ALA A 55 16.57 -2.76 18.51
CA ALA A 55 17.79 -2.80 17.70
C ALA A 55 17.78 -3.94 16.66
N ASN A 56 16.95 -4.96 16.86
CA ASN A 56 16.80 -6.09 15.96
C ASN A 56 15.77 -5.84 14.86
N TRP A 57 15.16 -4.65 14.79
CA TRP A 57 14.16 -4.32 13.80
C TRP A 57 14.73 -3.52 12.63
N ASN A 58 14.65 -4.10 11.44
CA ASN A 58 14.99 -3.40 10.21
C ASN A 58 13.84 -2.47 9.80
N ASN A 59 13.98 -1.19 10.14
CA ASN A 59 13.07 -0.13 9.73
C ASN A 59 13.63 0.70 8.56
N THR A 60 14.75 0.29 7.96
CA THR A 60 15.51 1.11 7.00
C THR A 60 15.01 1.03 5.56
N SER A 61 14.06 0.14 5.23
CA SER A 61 13.50 0.07 3.88
C SER A 61 12.73 1.36 3.54
N SER A 62 13.23 2.13 2.57
CA SER A 62 12.61 3.38 2.13
C SER A 62 11.30 3.13 1.37
N GLN A 63 10.39 4.11 1.42
CA GLN A 63 9.16 4.11 0.61
C GLN A 63 9.44 4.36 -0.89
N ASP A 64 10.69 4.63 -1.26
CA ASP A 64 11.06 5.20 -2.56
C ASP A 64 11.45 4.16 -3.62
N ALA A 65 11.60 2.89 -3.26
CA ALA A 65 11.94 1.83 -4.19
C ALA A 65 10.67 1.22 -4.81
N VAL A 66 10.24 1.75 -5.96
CA VAL A 66 9.27 1.05 -6.82
C VAL A 66 10.00 -0.08 -7.52
N THR A 67 9.59 -1.32 -7.26
CA THR A 67 10.05 -2.45 -8.08
C THR A 67 9.04 -2.63 -9.21
N SER A 68 9.52 -2.53 -10.45
CA SER A 68 8.73 -2.75 -11.66
C SER A 68 9.27 -3.97 -12.39
N ALA A 69 8.39 -4.90 -12.75
CA ALA A 69 8.71 -6.06 -13.58
C ALA A 69 7.76 -6.12 -14.79
N SER A 70 8.29 -6.58 -15.94
CA SER A 70 7.45 -6.86 -17.10
C SER A 70 6.53 -8.05 -16.77
N GLY A 71 5.27 -8.00 -17.19
CA GLY A 71 4.32 -9.09 -16.98
C GLY A 71 4.70 -10.40 -17.68
N ASP A 72 5.70 -10.38 -18.56
CA ASP A 72 6.22 -11.54 -19.29
C ASP A 72 7.34 -12.28 -18.54
N ASP A 73 7.89 -11.71 -17.47
CA ASP A 73 8.86 -12.41 -16.61
C ASP A 73 8.11 -13.38 -15.69
N ILE A 74 7.81 -14.56 -16.26
CA ILE A 74 7.48 -15.83 -15.62
C ILE A 74 6.49 -15.67 -14.47
N VAL A 75 5.20 -15.65 -14.82
CA VAL A 75 4.08 -15.89 -13.91
C VAL A 75 4.19 -17.32 -13.39
N THR A 76 5.02 -17.52 -12.36
CA THR A 76 4.92 -18.72 -11.54
C THR A 76 3.74 -18.50 -10.62
N ILE A 77 2.59 -19.07 -11.00
CA ILE A 77 1.40 -19.19 -10.15
C ILE A 77 1.84 -19.92 -8.90
N MET A 78 2.05 -19.20 -7.80
CA MET A 78 2.53 -19.81 -6.58
C MET A 78 1.74 -19.23 -5.40
N SER A 79 0.75 -20.02 -4.99
CA SER A 79 -0.31 -19.69 -4.03
C SER A 79 0.11 -19.98 -2.59
N VAL A 80 1.37 -19.71 -2.22
CA VAL A 80 1.92 -20.08 -0.90
C VAL A 80 2.82 -18.98 -0.32
N ALA A 81 3.15 -19.08 0.97
CA ALA A 81 3.92 -18.06 1.69
C ALA A 81 5.30 -17.74 1.08
N CYS A 82 5.98 -18.72 0.46
CA CYS A 82 7.40 -18.61 0.06
C CYS A 82 7.65 -18.38 -1.40
N GLU A 83 6.68 -18.72 -2.22
CA GLU A 83 6.85 -18.78 -3.64
C GLU A 83 5.99 -17.70 -4.25
N GLN A 84 6.60 -16.56 -4.52
CA GLN A 84 5.96 -15.42 -5.15
C GLN A 84 7.01 -14.83 -6.08
N GLY A 85 6.72 -14.81 -7.39
CA GLY A 85 7.56 -14.09 -8.33
C GLY A 85 7.68 -12.62 -7.95
N THR A 86 8.51 -11.87 -8.68
CA THR A 86 8.66 -10.41 -8.51
C THR A 86 7.30 -9.70 -8.52
N CYS A 87 6.35 -10.28 -9.27
CA CYS A 87 4.93 -10.00 -9.18
C CYS A 87 4.15 -11.26 -8.74
N PRO A 88 3.70 -11.37 -7.48
CA PRO A 88 2.77 -12.44 -7.12
C PRO A 88 1.44 -12.23 -7.84
N ASP A 89 0.98 -13.22 -8.59
CA ASP A 89 -0.33 -13.22 -9.26
C ASP A 89 -1.45 -13.52 -8.25
N TYR A 90 -2.08 -12.47 -7.74
CA TYR A 90 -3.27 -12.59 -6.88
C TYR A 90 -4.58 -12.46 -7.65
N SER A 91 -4.56 -12.55 -8.98
CA SER A 91 -5.71 -12.37 -9.89
C SER A 91 -6.47 -11.03 -9.79
N ALA A 92 -6.03 -10.11 -8.92
CA ALA A 92 -6.67 -8.84 -8.65
C ALA A 92 -5.90 -7.66 -9.25
N LEU A 93 -6.63 -6.58 -9.57
CA LEU A 93 -6.06 -5.36 -10.18
C LEU A 93 -5.01 -4.67 -9.29
N PHE A 94 -5.11 -4.83 -7.99
CA PHE A 94 -4.15 -4.34 -7.01
C PHE A 94 -4.34 -5.08 -5.68
N ASP A 95 -3.32 -5.09 -4.86
CA ASP A 95 -3.29 -5.79 -3.59
C ASP A 95 -2.51 -4.97 -2.55
N LEU A 96 -2.91 -5.07 -1.29
CA LEU A 96 -2.04 -4.74 -0.17
C LEU A 96 -1.41 -6.02 0.36
N VAL A 97 -0.10 -6.16 0.19
CA VAL A 97 0.68 -7.33 0.61
C VAL A 97 1.41 -6.99 1.89
N TYR A 98 1.02 -7.64 2.98
CA TYR A 98 1.76 -7.58 4.25
C TYR A 98 2.73 -8.75 4.34
N THR A 99 3.96 -8.48 4.76
CA THR A 99 4.96 -9.50 5.02
C THR A 99 5.67 -9.20 6.34
N PHE A 100 5.75 -10.22 7.19
CA PHE A 100 6.60 -10.25 8.37
C PHE A 100 7.70 -11.30 8.16
N THR A 101 8.96 -10.91 8.37
CA THR A 101 10.13 -11.78 8.27
C THR A 101 10.96 -11.73 9.56
N ALA A 102 11.60 -12.86 9.85
CA ALA A 102 12.64 -12.98 10.85
C ALA A 102 13.84 -13.70 10.20
N ILE A 103 14.93 -12.97 10.01
CA ILE A 103 16.14 -13.45 9.36
C ILE A 103 17.19 -13.65 10.45
N THR A 104 17.58 -14.90 10.68
CA THR A 104 18.65 -15.22 11.63
C THR A 104 19.98 -15.17 10.89
N SER A 105 20.81 -14.18 11.24
CA SER A 105 22.21 -14.14 10.85
C SER A 105 23.00 -14.97 11.87
N PRO A 106 23.69 -16.05 11.44
CA PRO A 106 24.58 -16.76 12.34
C PRO A 106 25.67 -15.81 12.83
N GLY A 107 26.10 -15.99 14.08
CA GLY A 107 27.25 -15.26 14.61
C GLY A 107 28.48 -15.54 13.75
N ILE A 108 29.00 -14.52 13.07
CA ILE A 108 30.25 -14.66 12.32
C ILE A 108 31.39 -14.64 13.34
N PRO A 109 32.26 -15.67 13.37
CA PRO A 109 33.41 -15.69 14.27
C PRO A 109 34.26 -14.42 14.12
N ASP A 110 34.69 -13.83 15.22
CA ASP A 110 35.61 -12.69 15.16
C ASP A 110 36.91 -13.14 14.48
N PRO A 111 37.35 -12.49 13.39
CA PRO A 111 38.57 -12.86 12.70
C PRO A 111 39.82 -12.74 13.59
N ASN A 112 39.76 -11.98 14.69
CA ASN A 112 40.85 -11.83 15.66
C ASN A 112 40.68 -12.74 16.91
N ASP A 113 39.52 -13.36 17.09
CA ASP A 113 39.25 -14.32 18.16
C ASP A 113 38.25 -15.39 17.67
N PRO A 114 38.72 -16.41 16.93
CA PRO A 114 37.86 -17.44 16.34
C PRO A 114 37.08 -18.28 17.37
N GLY A 115 37.51 -18.26 18.64
CA GLY A 115 36.81 -18.92 19.75
C GLY A 115 35.61 -18.13 20.27
N LYS A 116 35.52 -16.85 19.92
CA LYS A 116 34.42 -15.96 20.29
C LYS A 116 33.42 -15.89 19.15
N ILE A 117 32.42 -16.76 19.22
CA ILE A 117 31.25 -16.72 18.33
C ILE A 117 30.23 -15.77 18.98
N PRO A 118 29.92 -14.61 18.37
CA PRO A 118 28.86 -13.77 18.88
C PRO A 118 27.52 -14.52 18.80
N PRO A 119 26.55 -14.22 19.68
CA PRO A 119 25.23 -14.82 19.57
C PRO A 119 24.59 -14.51 18.21
N SER A 120 23.87 -15.47 17.65
CA SER A 120 23.11 -15.29 16.41
C SER A 120 22.18 -14.08 16.54
N LEU A 121 22.19 -13.21 15.53
CA LEU A 121 21.33 -12.03 15.50
C LEU A 121 20.10 -12.36 14.67
N THR A 122 18.92 -12.24 15.25
CA THR A 122 17.67 -12.32 14.49
C THR A 122 17.20 -10.92 14.16
N ILE A 123 17.10 -10.59 12.87
CA ILE A 123 16.61 -9.33 12.36
C ILE A 123 15.16 -9.49 11.91
N PHE A 124 14.29 -8.60 12.38
CA PHE A 124 12.86 -8.59 12.08
C PHE A 124 12.54 -7.48 11.08
N GLU A 125 11.71 -7.77 10.08
CA GLU A 125 11.14 -6.75 9.19
C GLU A 125 9.65 -7.01 9.00
N ALA A 126 8.84 -5.97 9.15
CA ALA A 126 7.42 -5.96 8.81
C ALA A 126 7.11 -4.82 7.83
N LYS A 127 6.47 -5.15 6.71
CA LYS A 127 6.12 -4.17 5.68
C LYS A 127 4.76 -4.47 5.04
N SER A 128 4.10 -3.39 4.63
CA SER A 128 2.97 -3.42 3.71
C SER A 128 3.38 -2.78 2.39
N ASP A 129 3.15 -3.51 1.31
CA ASP A 129 3.36 -3.04 -0.06
C ASP A 129 2.01 -2.94 -0.78
N ILE A 130 1.79 -1.89 -1.56
CA ILE A 130 0.75 -1.92 -2.60
C ILE A 130 1.39 -2.51 -3.85
N ARG A 131 0.80 -3.59 -4.34
CA ARG A 131 1.09 -4.21 -5.62
C ARG A 131 -0.01 -3.83 -6.61
N VAL A 132 0.34 -3.46 -7.82
CA VAL A 132 -0.59 -3.08 -8.88
C VAL A 132 -0.22 -3.83 -10.15
N GLU A 133 -1.21 -4.47 -10.77
CA GLU A 133 -1.11 -4.97 -12.13
C GLU A 133 -1.88 -4.04 -13.06
N ASP A 134 -1.16 -3.39 -13.95
CA ASP A 134 -1.78 -2.51 -14.92
C ASP A 134 -0.92 -2.38 -16.18
N CYS A 135 -1.56 -2.39 -17.36
CA CYS A 135 -0.86 -2.35 -18.65
C CYS A 135 0.28 -3.37 -18.83
N GLY A 136 0.10 -4.61 -18.37
CA GLY A 136 1.13 -5.65 -18.48
C GLY A 136 2.39 -5.35 -17.68
N GLN A 137 2.30 -4.44 -16.71
CA GLN A 137 3.37 -4.12 -15.77
C GLN A 137 2.89 -4.44 -14.38
N CYS A 138 3.81 -4.98 -13.59
CA CYS A 138 3.60 -5.14 -12.16
C CYS A 138 4.44 -4.14 -11.39
N GLN A 139 3.78 -3.30 -10.62
CA GLN A 139 4.42 -2.32 -9.74
C GLN A 139 4.20 -2.76 -8.30
N ARG A 140 5.26 -2.78 -7.50
CA ARG A 140 5.16 -3.02 -6.06
C ARG A 140 5.92 -1.94 -5.33
N GLN A 141 5.21 -1.24 -4.43
CA GLN A 141 5.78 -0.18 -3.63
C GLN A 141 5.39 -0.31 -2.17
N LYS A 142 6.38 -0.17 -1.30
CA LYS A 142 6.18 -0.14 0.14
C LYS A 142 5.41 1.12 0.55
N ILE A 143 4.31 0.95 1.27
CA ILE A 143 3.49 2.07 1.77
C ILE A 143 3.47 2.19 3.29
N GLY A 144 3.99 1.19 4.01
CA GLY A 144 3.98 1.21 5.46
C GLY A 144 4.92 0.18 6.08
N SER A 145 5.40 0.51 7.27
CA SER A 145 6.04 -0.41 8.22
C SER A 145 5.49 -0.14 9.61
N THR A 146 5.38 -1.19 10.43
CA THR A 146 4.97 -1.06 11.83
C THR A 146 5.48 -2.26 12.63
N MET A 147 5.50 -2.12 13.95
CA MET A 147 5.78 -3.22 14.87
C MET A 147 4.50 -4.08 15.04
N ILE A 148 4.43 -5.14 14.23
CA ILE A 148 3.72 -6.44 14.34
C ILE A 148 2.28 -6.60 14.82
N ASP A 149 1.62 -5.63 15.43
CA ASP A 149 0.23 -5.86 15.86
C ASP A 149 -0.79 -5.42 14.83
N VAL A 150 -0.31 -4.81 13.74
CA VAL A 150 -1.14 -4.09 12.79
C VAL A 150 -0.58 -4.28 11.37
N VAL A 151 -1.42 -4.59 10.39
CA VAL A 151 -1.11 -4.38 8.97
C VAL A 151 -1.35 -2.90 8.66
N PRO A 152 -0.31 -2.11 8.33
CA PRO A 152 -0.49 -0.70 8.01
C PRO A 152 -1.16 -0.54 6.64
N GLY A 153 -2.09 0.42 6.56
CA GLY A 153 -2.66 0.92 5.31
C GLY A 153 -1.91 2.15 4.81
N GLY A 154 -2.33 2.68 3.67
CA GLY A 154 -1.64 3.79 3.02
C GLY A 154 -2.14 4.02 1.60
N CYS A 155 -1.50 4.99 0.93
CA CYS A 155 -1.75 5.32 -0.47
C CYS A 155 -0.49 5.15 -1.31
N LEU A 156 -0.71 4.80 -2.57
CA LEU A 156 0.27 4.75 -3.63
C LEU A 156 -0.19 5.69 -4.75
N ASP A 157 0.61 6.71 -5.03
CA ASP A 157 0.52 7.51 -6.25
C ASP A 157 1.45 6.91 -7.29
N PHE A 158 0.91 6.62 -8.49
CA PHE A 158 1.69 6.01 -9.57
C PHE A 158 1.14 6.41 -10.93
N THR A 159 1.90 6.10 -11.97
CA THR A 159 1.45 6.24 -13.36
C THR A 159 1.51 4.89 -14.04
N SER A 160 0.42 4.52 -14.69
CA SER A 160 0.31 3.32 -15.52
C SER A 160 -0.55 3.64 -16.73
N CYS A 161 -0.26 3.00 -17.87
CA CYS A 161 -0.98 3.28 -19.12
C CYS A 161 -0.96 4.77 -19.54
N GLY A 162 0.05 5.54 -19.13
CA GLY A 162 0.11 6.99 -19.35
C GLY A 162 -0.89 7.81 -18.50
N ARG A 163 -1.58 7.18 -17.55
CA ARG A 163 -2.58 7.82 -16.68
C ARG A 163 -2.04 7.86 -15.25
N ALA A 164 -2.05 9.06 -14.65
CA ALA A 164 -1.71 9.24 -13.25
C ALA A 164 -2.87 8.79 -12.35
N GLN A 165 -2.56 8.04 -11.30
CA GLN A 165 -3.55 7.36 -10.48
C GLN A 165 -3.13 7.32 -9.01
N THR A 166 -4.12 7.18 -8.14
CA THR A 166 -3.90 6.94 -6.70
C THR A 166 -4.67 5.69 -6.29
N ILE A 167 -4.03 4.78 -5.58
CA ILE A 167 -4.72 3.70 -4.86
C ILE A 167 -4.48 3.89 -3.37
N CYS A 168 -5.54 3.83 -2.58
CA CYS A 168 -5.45 3.88 -1.13
C CYS A 168 -6.17 2.69 -0.50
N VAL A 169 -5.54 2.06 0.49
CA VAL A 169 -6.06 0.87 1.17
C VAL A 169 -6.14 1.10 2.69
N ASP A 170 -7.31 0.84 3.26
CA ASP A 170 -7.62 0.91 4.69
C ASP A 170 -7.92 -0.52 5.20
N PRO A 171 -6.88 -1.28 5.61
CA PRO A 171 -7.00 -2.71 5.84
C PRO A 171 -7.90 -3.04 7.04
N GLY A 172 -7.91 -2.21 8.09
CA GLY A 172 -8.73 -2.39 9.28
C GLY A 172 -10.22 -2.16 9.03
N LYS A 173 -10.58 -1.34 8.04
CA LYS A 173 -11.97 -1.17 7.57
C LYS A 173 -12.29 -2.02 6.33
N ARG A 174 -11.34 -2.82 5.84
CA ARG A 174 -11.46 -3.66 4.63
C ARG A 174 -12.03 -2.91 3.43
N ARG A 175 -11.49 -1.72 3.17
CA ARG A 175 -11.92 -0.86 2.06
C ARG A 175 -10.74 -0.27 1.33
N ALA A 176 -10.92 0.01 0.05
CA ALA A 176 -9.94 0.71 -0.76
C ALA A 176 -10.63 1.62 -1.77
N HIS A 177 -9.87 2.57 -2.34
CA HIS A 177 -10.32 3.31 -3.50
C HIS A 177 -9.18 3.53 -4.49
N ARG A 178 -9.55 3.66 -5.77
CA ARG A 178 -8.68 4.03 -6.88
C ARG A 178 -9.23 5.28 -7.52
N ILE A 179 -8.37 6.27 -7.74
CA ILE A 179 -8.68 7.54 -8.40
C ILE A 179 -7.85 7.63 -9.67
N TRP A 180 -8.51 7.82 -10.80
CA TRP A 180 -7.87 8.20 -12.05
C TRP A 180 -7.81 9.72 -12.13
N LYS A 181 -6.61 10.31 -12.10
CA LYS A 181 -6.42 11.76 -11.97
C LYS A 181 -6.74 12.53 -13.26
N ASP A 182 -6.79 11.85 -14.40
CA ASP A 182 -7.07 12.45 -15.70
C ASP A 182 -8.54 12.87 -15.85
N ASN A 183 -9.47 12.11 -15.29
CA ASN A 183 -10.91 12.40 -15.35
C ASN A 183 -11.58 12.53 -13.97
N GLY A 184 -10.83 12.33 -12.89
CA GLY A 184 -11.35 12.35 -11.52
C GLY A 184 -12.25 11.17 -11.18
N ASP A 185 -12.30 10.12 -12.02
CA ASP A 185 -13.09 8.91 -11.75
C ASP A 185 -12.57 8.25 -10.48
N LYS A 186 -13.48 7.97 -9.55
CA LYS A 186 -13.18 7.32 -8.28
C LYS A 186 -13.98 6.03 -8.18
N ARG A 187 -13.27 4.91 -8.09
CA ARG A 187 -13.88 3.61 -7.76
C ARG A 187 -13.50 3.17 -6.36
N CYS A 188 -14.45 2.56 -5.69
CA CYS A 188 -14.31 2.09 -4.32
C CYS A 188 -14.54 0.59 -4.24
N TYR A 189 -13.84 -0.07 -3.34
CA TYR A 189 -13.76 -1.52 -3.26
C TYR A 189 -13.97 -2.00 -1.83
N GLY A 190 -14.78 -3.05 -1.69
CA GLY A 190 -14.73 -3.91 -0.51
C GLY A 190 -13.56 -4.88 -0.65
N MET A 191 -12.76 -5.01 0.40
CA MET A 191 -11.54 -5.81 0.39
C MET A 191 -11.75 -7.13 1.13
N LYS A 192 -11.13 -8.20 0.63
CA LYS A 192 -11.03 -9.49 1.32
C LYS A 192 -9.61 -9.66 1.84
N VAL A 193 -9.48 -10.33 2.97
CA VAL A 193 -8.19 -10.69 3.57
C VAL A 193 -7.95 -12.17 3.30
N GLU A 194 -6.82 -12.47 2.70
CA GLU A 194 -6.29 -13.82 2.54
C GLU A 194 -5.01 -13.96 3.39
N ARG A 195 -4.93 -15.05 4.15
CA ARG A 195 -3.82 -15.33 5.06
C ARG A 195 -3.05 -16.50 4.48
N LEU A 196 -1.84 -16.25 4.01
CA LEU A 196 -1.02 -17.26 3.34
C LEU A 196 -0.10 -18.01 4.31
N GLY A 197 0.01 -17.54 5.56
CA GLY A 197 0.86 -18.14 6.58
C GLY A 197 2.33 -17.77 6.43
N GLY A 198 3.21 -18.55 7.04
CA GLY A 198 4.65 -18.38 7.00
C GLY A 198 5.37 -19.52 6.26
N CYS A 199 6.65 -19.32 6.00
CA CYS A 199 7.57 -20.31 5.47
C CYS A 199 9.03 -19.81 5.64
N GLY A 200 9.93 -20.66 6.13
CA GLY A 200 11.34 -20.29 6.35
C GLY A 200 11.51 -19.00 7.16
N PHE A 201 12.11 -17.98 6.54
CA PHE A 201 12.32 -16.67 7.15
C PHE A 201 11.09 -15.75 7.08
N ILE A 202 10.08 -16.05 6.25
CA ILE A 202 8.80 -15.35 6.24
C ILE A 202 7.95 -15.95 7.36
N LYS A 203 7.70 -15.17 8.42
CA LYS A 203 6.92 -15.65 9.56
C LYS A 203 5.42 -15.47 9.36
N ASN A 204 5.01 -14.50 8.56
CA ASN A 204 3.62 -14.34 8.18
C ASN A 204 3.50 -13.54 6.87
N ARG A 205 2.55 -13.91 6.03
CA ARG A 205 2.16 -13.18 4.83
C ARG A 205 0.64 -13.08 4.71
N MET A 206 0.17 -11.88 4.42
CA MET A 206 -1.24 -11.60 4.20
C MET A 206 -1.42 -10.78 2.94
N VAL A 207 -2.53 -11.03 2.25
CA VAL A 207 -2.92 -10.33 1.03
C VAL A 207 -4.29 -9.74 1.26
N ILE A 208 -4.43 -8.45 1.00
CA ILE A 208 -5.70 -7.75 1.12
C ILE A 208 -6.03 -7.19 -0.24
N HIS A 209 -7.03 -7.78 -0.88
CA HIS A 209 -7.31 -7.57 -2.30
C HIS A 209 -8.78 -7.21 -2.53
N PRO A 210 -9.12 -6.51 -3.62
CA PRO A 210 -10.50 -6.23 -4.01
C PRO A 210 -11.31 -7.51 -4.13
N SER A 211 -12.52 -7.49 -3.56
CA SER A 211 -13.50 -8.56 -3.62
C SER A 211 -14.75 -8.15 -4.41
N PHE A 212 -15.17 -6.89 -4.27
CA PHE A 212 -16.29 -6.33 -5.01
C PHE A 212 -16.16 -4.81 -5.13
N VAL A 213 -16.78 -4.24 -6.17
CA VAL A 213 -16.89 -2.79 -6.36
C VAL A 213 -18.08 -2.26 -5.57
N VAL A 214 -17.90 -1.15 -4.86
CA VAL A 214 -18.95 -0.46 -4.13
C VAL A 214 -19.55 0.61 -5.02
N ALA A 215 -20.88 0.59 -5.20
CA ALA A 215 -21.60 1.54 -6.04
C ALA A 215 -21.48 3.01 -5.57
N SER A 216 -21.16 3.23 -4.29
CA SER A 216 -20.96 4.56 -3.73
C SER A 216 -19.71 4.62 -2.85
N CYS A 217 -18.87 5.61 -3.14
CA CYS A 217 -17.66 5.90 -2.38
C CYS A 217 -17.93 6.60 -1.03
N LEU A 218 -19.18 6.82 -0.63
CA LEU A 218 -19.53 7.36 0.69
C LEU A 218 -18.96 6.51 1.84
N SER A 219 -18.84 5.19 1.63
CA SER A 219 -18.19 4.26 2.58
C SER A 219 -16.66 4.34 2.58
N CYS A 220 -16.07 5.02 1.61
CA CYS A 220 -14.62 5.15 1.35
C CYS A 220 -14.15 6.61 1.35
N LEU A 221 -14.97 7.51 1.92
CA LEU A 221 -14.57 8.89 2.17
C LEU A 221 -13.40 8.90 3.17
N PRO A 222 -12.41 9.80 2.95
CA PRO A 222 -11.55 10.19 4.05
C PRO A 222 -12.44 10.83 5.13
N ILE A 223 -12.23 10.45 6.38
CA ILE A 223 -12.66 11.28 7.50
C ILE A 223 -11.62 12.40 7.62
#